data_AF-A0A8C2ZIK3-F1
#
_entry.id   AF-A0A8C2ZIK3-F1
#
_cell.length_a   1.000
_cell.length_b   1.000
_cell.length_c   1.000
_cell.angle_alpha   90.00
_cell.angle_beta   90.00
_cell.angle_gamma   90.00
#
_symmetry.space_group_name_H-M   'P 1'
#
loop_
_entity.id
_entity.type
_entity.pdbx_description
1 polymer ?
#
loop_
_entity_poly.entity_id
_entity_poly.type
_entity_poly.pdbx_seq_one_letter_code
_entity_poly.pdbx_strand_id
1 'polypeptide(L)'
;MHNSSKILHIRNSCYTQEIDHIRQHFQQHYQNWILLDGLKSKWWIGNRIVKEFSISMKYISNYELQCRLGEFGHYCPVCLALHHHLVDCSDIAALTHAAEYREHYYKMCGEDHLERFLTTPDHFVSPGCARTLPQPHLLPRKRTENQVKNRFPQQVEMKGFCPVTYLDGKKRYEALVRGKMEYAVEYRERIYIFETKQKQDKFLRIPEAYWDQKLPTKVPPLCEPIPLTSLPTLGYLEQGVSISVIKAMTAVGCLKPKYPFLSIQRSSLLYVAFYLKAFNNKSTDYTRKLYKKKLASFEENCALIPYLSSTMRGSYRSPSERPINLEFKLNRFLALGDSPVTNIAL
;
A
#
# COMPACT_ATOMS: atom_id res chain seq x y z
N MET A 1 -48.26 45.90 -39.39
CA MET A 1 -46.92 45.69 -38.81
C MET A 1 -47.08 45.30 -37.34
N HIS A 2 -46.96 44.00 -37.03
CA HIS A 2 -47.04 43.55 -35.64
C HIS A 2 -45.81 44.01 -34.85
N ASN A 3 -46.06 44.63 -33.71
CA ASN A 3 -45.07 45.30 -32.86
C ASN A 3 -44.26 44.26 -32.04
N SER A 4 -43.50 43.41 -32.74
CA SER A 4 -42.73 42.30 -32.16
C SER A 4 -41.77 42.77 -31.06
N SER A 5 -41.19 43.97 -31.19
CA SER A 5 -40.31 44.57 -30.20
C SER A 5 -41.01 44.88 -28.87
N LYS A 6 -42.22 45.46 -28.90
CA LYS A 6 -43.00 45.75 -27.68
C LYS A 6 -43.41 44.46 -26.96
N ILE A 7 -43.77 43.42 -27.71
CA ILE A 7 -44.13 42.10 -27.15
C ILE A 7 -42.90 41.45 -26.48
N LEU A 8 -41.73 41.52 -27.11
CA LEU A 8 -40.48 41.00 -26.54
C LEU A 8 -40.10 41.74 -25.25
N HIS A 9 -40.24 43.07 -25.22
CA HIS A 9 -39.92 43.88 -24.05
C HIS A 9 -40.82 43.55 -22.85
N ILE A 10 -42.13 43.38 -23.09
CA ILE A 10 -43.09 42.98 -22.04
C ILE A 10 -42.74 41.57 -21.52
N ARG A 11 -42.51 40.61 -22.41
CA ARG A 11 -42.13 39.24 -22.01
C ARG A 11 -40.82 39.19 -21.23
N ASN A 12 -39.82 39.98 -21.62
CA ASN A 12 -38.55 40.03 -20.90
C ASN A 12 -38.72 40.67 -19.50
N SER A 13 -39.55 41.71 -19.38
CA SER A 13 -39.88 42.33 -18.09
C SER A 13 -40.58 41.33 -17.15
N CYS A 14 -41.59 40.60 -17.64
CA CYS A 14 -42.28 39.56 -16.85
C CYS A 14 -41.32 38.43 -16.46
N TYR A 15 -40.49 37.95 -17.40
CA TYR A 15 -39.48 36.93 -17.12
C TYR A 15 -38.50 37.39 -16.03
N THR A 16 -38.00 38.62 -16.09
CA THR A 16 -37.03 39.13 -15.12
C THR A 16 -37.63 39.25 -13.72
N GLN A 17 -38.93 39.52 -13.59
CA GLN A 17 -39.63 39.55 -12.30
C GLN A 17 -39.87 38.16 -11.70
N GLU A 18 -40.23 37.19 -12.53
CA GLU A 18 -40.61 35.85 -12.05
C GLU A 18 -39.41 34.91 -11.85
N ILE A 19 -38.33 35.10 -12.62
CA ILE A 19 -37.23 34.14 -12.69
C ILE A 19 -36.49 33.97 -11.37
N ASP A 20 -36.36 35.01 -10.57
CA ASP A 20 -35.64 34.92 -9.29
C ASP A 20 -36.45 34.13 -8.25
N HIS A 21 -37.78 34.27 -8.24
CA HIS A 21 -38.67 33.46 -7.40
C HIS A 21 -38.69 31.99 -7.84
N ILE A 22 -38.78 31.74 -9.15
CA ILE A 22 -38.72 30.39 -9.72
C ILE A 22 -37.35 29.76 -9.41
N ARG A 23 -36.25 30.51 -9.59
CA ARG A 23 -34.89 30.04 -9.31
C ARG A 23 -34.74 29.66 -7.83
N GLN A 24 -35.19 30.49 -6.90
CA GLN A 24 -35.14 30.18 -5.47
C GLN A 24 -35.91 28.90 -5.14
N HIS A 25 -37.13 28.74 -5.67
CA HIS A 25 -37.95 27.55 -5.44
C HIS A 25 -37.28 26.27 -5.97
N PHE A 26 -36.83 26.27 -7.23
CA PHE A 26 -36.18 25.09 -7.80
C PHE A 26 -34.83 24.77 -7.15
N GLN A 27 -34.08 25.79 -6.74
CA GLN A 27 -32.80 25.60 -6.06
C GLN A 27 -32.96 25.07 -4.63
N GLN A 28 -34.02 25.47 -3.91
CA GLN A 28 -34.31 24.98 -2.55
C GLN A 28 -34.88 23.56 -2.55
N HIS A 29 -35.79 23.24 -3.49
CA HIS A 29 -36.50 21.96 -3.47
C HIS A 29 -35.80 20.84 -4.25
N TYR A 30 -35.08 21.16 -5.34
CA TYR A 30 -34.59 20.15 -6.28
C TYR A 30 -33.10 20.25 -6.60
N GLN A 31 -32.42 21.35 -6.22
CA GLN A 31 -30.99 21.61 -6.48
C GLN A 31 -30.54 21.35 -7.94
N ASN A 32 -31.45 21.46 -8.91
CA ASN A 32 -31.24 21.07 -10.31
C ASN A 32 -31.26 22.27 -11.27
N TRP A 33 -31.14 23.51 -10.77
CA TRP A 33 -31.08 24.70 -11.61
C TRP A 33 -29.68 24.89 -12.21
N ILE A 34 -29.56 24.84 -13.54
CA ILE A 34 -28.29 24.89 -14.25
C ILE A 34 -28.29 26.05 -15.24
N LEU A 35 -27.31 26.95 -15.12
CA LEU A 35 -27.10 28.03 -16.06
C LEU A 35 -26.31 27.52 -17.28
N LEU A 36 -26.83 27.76 -18.48
CA LEU A 36 -26.17 27.41 -19.74
C LEU A 36 -25.71 28.68 -20.46
N ASP A 37 -24.49 28.64 -21.01
CA ASP A 37 -23.94 29.72 -21.81
C ASP A 37 -24.57 29.75 -23.20
N GLY A 38 -25.38 30.79 -23.45
CA GLY A 38 -26.08 31.01 -24.72
C GLY A 38 -25.18 31.46 -25.87
N LEU A 39 -23.91 31.80 -25.62
CA LEU A 39 -22.94 32.17 -26.64
C LEU A 39 -22.32 30.96 -27.35
N LYS A 40 -22.62 29.74 -26.88
CA LYS A 40 -22.12 28.48 -27.47
C LYS A 40 -22.99 28.03 -28.65
N SER A 41 -22.46 27.10 -29.45
CA SER A 41 -23.18 26.57 -30.61
C SER A 41 -24.46 25.84 -30.20
N LYS A 42 -25.47 25.85 -31.09
CA LYS A 42 -26.75 25.14 -30.88
C LYS A 42 -26.55 23.66 -30.50
N TRP A 43 -25.58 22.99 -31.13
CA TRP A 43 -25.23 21.60 -30.84
C TRP A 43 -24.64 21.41 -29.44
N TRP A 44 -23.78 22.33 -29.00
CA TRP A 44 -23.21 22.31 -27.66
C TRP A 44 -24.29 22.47 -26.59
N ILE A 45 -25.19 23.44 -26.78
CA ILE A 45 -26.32 23.68 -25.87
C ILE A 45 -27.22 22.45 -25.82
N GLY A 46 -27.58 21.88 -26.98
CA GLY A 46 -28.39 20.66 -27.06
C GLY A 46 -27.76 19.47 -26.32
N ASN A 47 -26.48 19.18 -26.58
CA ASN A 47 -25.75 18.09 -25.93
C ASN A 47 -25.61 18.33 -24.42
N ARG A 48 -25.40 19.58 -23.99
CA ARG A 48 -25.28 19.94 -22.59
C ARG A 48 -26.61 19.74 -21.85
N ILE A 49 -27.73 20.15 -22.43
CA ILE A 49 -29.08 19.92 -21.87
C ILE A 49 -29.33 18.42 -21.67
N VAL A 50 -29.10 17.61 -22.71
CA VAL A 50 -29.30 16.16 -22.63
C VAL A 50 -28.45 15.53 -21.52
N LYS A 51 -27.18 15.95 -21.41
CA LYS A 51 -26.27 15.45 -20.37
C LYS A 51 -26.77 15.80 -18.97
N GLU A 52 -27.10 17.06 -18.72
CA GLU A 52 -27.55 17.52 -17.40
C GLU A 52 -28.91 16.93 -17.02
N PHE A 53 -29.83 16.79 -17.98
CA PHE A 53 -31.10 16.11 -17.75
C PHE A 53 -30.91 14.64 -17.39
N SER A 54 -30.00 13.95 -18.09
CA SER A 54 -29.64 12.55 -17.79
C SER A 54 -29.07 12.40 -16.38
N ILE A 55 -28.22 13.34 -15.95
CA ILE A 55 -27.66 13.38 -14.60
C ILE A 55 -28.76 13.59 -13.57
N SER A 56 -29.58 14.64 -13.73
CA SER A 56 -30.69 14.96 -12.81
C SER A 56 -31.71 13.82 -12.70
N MET A 57 -32.10 13.21 -13.82
CA MET A 57 -33.02 12.07 -13.83
C MET A 57 -32.44 10.87 -13.09
N LYS A 58 -31.14 10.62 -13.25
CA LYS A 58 -30.43 9.56 -12.51
C LYS A 58 -30.36 9.87 -11.01
N TYR A 59 -30.18 11.13 -10.62
CA TYR A 59 -30.18 11.52 -9.20
C TYR A 59 -31.56 11.35 -8.57
N ILE A 60 -32.62 11.83 -9.22
CA ILE A 60 -34.01 11.72 -8.73
C ILE A 60 -34.39 10.24 -8.61
N SER A 61 -34.11 9.43 -9.64
CA SER A 61 -34.38 7.99 -9.62
C SER A 61 -33.61 7.25 -8.52
N ASN A 62 -32.33 7.57 -8.29
CA ASN A 62 -31.56 6.95 -7.19
C ASN A 62 -32.03 7.41 -5.81
N TYR A 63 -32.40 8.68 -5.65
CA TYR A 63 -32.91 9.22 -4.40
C TYR A 63 -34.25 8.57 -4.03
N GLU A 64 -35.19 8.53 -4.97
CA GLU A 64 -36.48 7.87 -4.77
C GLU A 64 -36.30 6.39 -4.46
N LEU A 65 -35.39 5.71 -5.17
CA LEU A 65 -35.04 4.32 -4.88
C LEU A 65 -34.54 4.15 -3.44
N GLN A 66 -33.63 5.00 -2.98
CA GLN A 66 -33.07 4.95 -1.63
C GLN A 66 -34.11 5.22 -0.55
N CYS A 67 -34.99 6.19 -0.77
CA CYS A 67 -36.07 6.52 0.18
C CYS A 67 -37.12 5.41 0.28
N ARG A 68 -37.34 4.67 -0.80
CA ARG A 68 -38.38 3.62 -0.89
C ARG A 68 -37.79 2.20 -0.84
N LEU A 69 -36.56 2.03 -0.35
CA LEU A 69 -36.02 0.68 -0.13
C LEU A 69 -36.89 -0.07 0.87
N GLY A 70 -37.22 -1.31 0.54
CA GLY A 70 -37.92 -2.20 1.46
C GLY A 70 -37.09 -2.55 2.69
N GLU A 71 -37.69 -3.34 3.58
CA GLU A 71 -37.11 -3.77 4.86
C GLU A 71 -35.74 -4.48 4.76
N PHE A 72 -35.37 -5.00 3.58
CA PHE A 72 -34.08 -5.65 3.35
C PHE A 72 -32.98 -4.69 2.86
N GLY A 73 -33.31 -3.42 2.63
CA GLY A 73 -32.36 -2.41 2.15
C GLY A 73 -31.70 -2.82 0.84
N HIS A 74 -30.37 -2.98 0.85
CA HIS A 74 -29.60 -3.45 -0.31
C HIS A 74 -29.40 -4.96 -0.37
N TYR A 75 -29.91 -5.73 0.60
CA TYR A 75 -29.73 -7.17 0.65
C TYR A 75 -30.79 -7.90 -0.17
N CYS A 76 -30.39 -9.00 -0.81
CA CYS A 76 -31.32 -9.82 -1.58
C CYS A 76 -32.28 -10.62 -0.65
N PRO A 77 -33.60 -10.36 -0.68
CA PRO A 77 -34.57 -11.06 0.18
C PRO A 77 -34.65 -12.56 -0.13
N VAL A 78 -34.56 -12.94 -1.41
CA VAL A 78 -34.64 -14.35 -1.85
C VAL A 78 -33.44 -15.17 -1.33
N CYS A 79 -32.23 -14.60 -1.36
CA CYS A 79 -31.04 -15.23 -0.79
C CYS A 79 -31.18 -15.50 0.71
N LEU A 80 -31.74 -14.53 1.44
CA LEU A 80 -31.93 -14.63 2.89
C LEU A 80 -33.03 -15.64 3.23
N ALA A 81 -34.16 -15.56 2.54
CA ALA A 81 -35.31 -16.43 2.74
C ALA A 81 -35.01 -17.91 2.43
N LEU A 82 -34.31 -18.19 1.32
CA LEU A 82 -34.03 -19.58 0.90
C LEU A 82 -32.77 -20.15 1.56
N HIS A 83 -31.69 -19.37 1.64
CA HIS A 83 -30.36 -19.90 1.96
C HIS A 83 -29.71 -19.31 3.22
N HIS A 84 -30.36 -18.37 3.91
CA HIS A 84 -29.75 -17.60 5.01
C HIS A 84 -28.48 -16.84 4.58
N HIS A 85 -28.41 -16.45 3.31
CA HIS A 85 -27.25 -15.77 2.76
C HIS A 85 -27.44 -14.26 2.73
N LEU A 86 -26.51 -13.52 3.31
CA LEU A 86 -26.44 -12.06 3.24
C LEU A 86 -25.70 -11.65 1.97
N VAL A 87 -26.44 -11.39 0.89
CA VAL A 87 -25.87 -10.90 -0.36
C VAL A 87 -26.20 -9.42 -0.51
N ASP A 88 -25.18 -8.57 -0.37
CA ASP A 88 -25.29 -7.13 -0.55
C ASP A 88 -25.25 -6.77 -2.05
N CYS A 89 -26.32 -6.15 -2.54
CA CYS A 89 -26.50 -5.68 -3.91
C CYS A 89 -26.22 -4.18 -4.07
N SER A 90 -25.54 -3.54 -3.11
CA SER A 90 -25.16 -2.12 -3.17
C SER A 90 -24.29 -1.78 -4.40
N ASP A 91 -23.37 -2.67 -4.75
CA ASP A 91 -22.47 -2.53 -5.91
C ASP A 91 -23.19 -2.69 -7.26
N ILE A 92 -24.42 -3.22 -7.28
CA ILE A 92 -25.24 -3.37 -8.50
C ILE A 92 -25.90 -2.01 -8.79
N ALA A 93 -25.20 -1.22 -9.62
CA ALA A 93 -25.57 0.14 -9.97
C ALA A 93 -26.81 0.26 -10.88
N ALA A 94 -27.29 -0.85 -11.45
CA ALA A 94 -28.43 -0.85 -12.35
C ALA A 94 -29.66 -1.46 -11.66
N LEU A 95 -30.82 -0.81 -11.84
CA LEU A 95 -32.15 -1.34 -11.47
C LEU A 95 -32.54 -2.62 -12.22
N THR A 96 -31.63 -3.19 -13.02
CA THR A 96 -31.76 -4.43 -13.80
C THR A 96 -32.45 -5.56 -13.05
N HIS A 97 -32.12 -5.77 -11.78
CA HIS A 97 -32.68 -6.85 -10.96
C HIS A 97 -33.42 -6.30 -9.74
N ALA A 98 -34.13 -5.19 -9.90
CA ALA A 98 -34.97 -4.63 -8.85
C ALA A 98 -36.45 -4.86 -9.16
N ALA A 99 -37.26 -5.10 -8.14
CA ALA A 99 -38.70 -5.19 -8.25
C ALA A 99 -39.36 -4.21 -7.28
N GLU A 100 -40.42 -3.55 -7.74
CA GLU A 100 -41.32 -2.79 -6.87
C GLU A 100 -42.45 -3.69 -6.40
N TYR A 101 -42.68 -3.73 -5.10
CA TYR A 101 -43.78 -4.48 -4.49
C TYR A 101 -44.29 -3.72 -3.26
N ARG A 102 -45.61 -3.48 -3.18
CA ARG A 102 -46.25 -2.72 -2.09
C ARG A 102 -45.54 -1.38 -1.80
N GLU A 103 -45.31 -0.61 -2.85
CA GLU A 103 -44.66 0.71 -2.83
C GLU A 103 -43.18 0.72 -2.37
N HIS A 104 -42.57 -0.45 -2.16
CA HIS A 104 -41.17 -0.58 -1.76
C HIS A 104 -40.36 -1.26 -2.87
N TYR A 105 -39.10 -0.84 -3.00
CA TYR A 105 -38.13 -1.45 -3.91
C TYR A 105 -37.28 -2.50 -3.20
N TYR A 106 -37.16 -3.65 -3.85
CA TYR A 106 -36.31 -4.74 -3.42
C TYR A 106 -35.25 -4.98 -4.50
N LYS A 107 -33.99 -5.22 -4.09
CA LYS A 107 -32.89 -5.60 -5.00
C LYS A 107 -32.59 -7.09 -4.96
N MET A 108 -32.44 -7.72 -6.12
CA MET A 108 -32.07 -9.12 -6.28
C MET A 108 -30.62 -9.22 -6.75
N CYS A 109 -29.94 -10.31 -6.40
CA CYS A 109 -28.55 -10.51 -6.83
C CYS A 109 -28.42 -11.01 -8.28
N GLY A 110 -29.53 -11.35 -8.94
CA GLY A 110 -29.56 -11.82 -10.32
C GLY A 110 -30.98 -12.08 -10.81
N GLU A 111 -31.10 -12.43 -12.09
CA GLU A 111 -32.36 -12.65 -12.81
C GLU A 111 -33.19 -13.81 -12.23
N ASP A 112 -32.58 -14.96 -11.95
CA ASP A 112 -33.27 -16.11 -11.33
C ASP A 112 -34.00 -15.75 -10.03
N HIS A 113 -33.40 -14.88 -9.21
CA HIS A 113 -34.00 -14.43 -7.96
C HIS A 113 -35.07 -13.36 -8.19
N LEU A 114 -34.95 -12.55 -9.24
CA LEU A 114 -35.99 -11.62 -9.66
C LEU A 114 -37.24 -12.38 -10.12
N GLU A 115 -37.10 -13.37 -11.00
CA GLU A 115 -38.23 -14.17 -11.48
C GLU A 115 -38.95 -14.88 -10.34
N ARG A 116 -38.20 -15.49 -9.42
CA ARG A 116 -38.78 -16.14 -8.22
C ARG A 116 -39.53 -15.14 -7.34
N PHE A 117 -38.95 -13.95 -7.13
CA PHE A 117 -39.58 -12.89 -6.36
C PHE A 117 -40.89 -12.43 -7.02
N LEU A 118 -40.88 -12.20 -8.33
CA LEU A 118 -42.08 -11.78 -9.08
C LEU A 118 -43.18 -12.85 -9.10
N THR A 119 -42.80 -14.13 -9.06
CA THR A 119 -43.77 -15.25 -9.02
C THR A 119 -44.50 -15.33 -7.67
N THR A 120 -43.80 -15.09 -6.56
CA THR A 120 -44.33 -15.27 -5.20
C THR A 120 -43.79 -14.24 -4.19
N PRO A 121 -44.05 -12.93 -4.38
CA PRO A 121 -43.42 -11.87 -3.60
C PRO A 121 -43.79 -11.92 -2.11
N ASP A 122 -45.03 -12.32 -1.79
CA ASP A 122 -45.53 -12.45 -0.43
C ASP A 122 -44.70 -13.42 0.45
N HIS A 123 -44.04 -14.41 -0.14
CA HIS A 123 -43.17 -15.34 0.60
C HIS A 123 -41.82 -14.75 1.00
N PHE A 124 -41.40 -13.65 0.34
CA PHE A 124 -40.08 -13.04 0.50
C PHE A 124 -40.11 -11.71 1.25
N VAL A 125 -41.31 -11.17 1.51
CA VAL A 125 -41.53 -9.89 2.21
C VAL A 125 -42.45 -10.10 3.42
N SER A 126 -42.29 -9.31 4.48
CA SER A 126 -43.18 -9.32 5.64
C SER A 126 -44.64 -9.01 5.24
N PRO A 127 -45.65 -9.70 5.81
CA PRO A 127 -45.58 -10.66 6.91
C PRO A 127 -45.36 -12.12 6.48
N GLY A 128 -45.37 -12.44 5.19
CA GLY A 128 -45.28 -13.83 4.72
C GLY A 128 -43.86 -14.40 4.77
N CYS A 129 -42.84 -13.55 4.84
CA CYS A 129 -41.47 -13.95 5.07
C CYS A 129 -41.23 -14.28 6.55
N ALA A 130 -40.82 -15.53 6.84
CA ALA A 130 -40.42 -15.94 8.18
C ALA A 130 -39.09 -15.32 8.65
N ARG A 131 -38.34 -14.65 7.76
CA ARG A 131 -36.98 -14.18 8.02
C ARG A 131 -36.82 -12.70 7.72
N THR A 132 -36.55 -11.93 8.76
CA THR A 132 -36.25 -10.50 8.66
C THR A 132 -34.74 -10.28 8.51
N LEU A 133 -34.39 -9.12 7.95
CA LEU A 133 -32.99 -8.70 7.91
C LEU A 133 -32.47 -8.52 9.36
N PRO A 134 -31.27 -9.05 9.70
CA PRO A 134 -30.66 -8.80 11.00
C PRO A 134 -30.48 -7.31 11.27
N GLN A 135 -30.43 -6.95 12.56
CA GLN A 135 -30.19 -5.56 12.95
C GLN A 135 -28.86 -5.02 12.38
N PRO A 136 -28.74 -3.71 12.11
CA PRO A 136 -27.58 -3.14 11.42
C PRO A 136 -26.21 -3.41 12.05
N HIS A 137 -26.15 -3.70 13.35
CA HIS A 137 -24.92 -4.04 14.08
C HIS A 137 -24.50 -5.52 13.91
N LEU A 138 -25.43 -6.37 13.45
CA LEU A 138 -25.22 -7.77 13.09
C LEU A 138 -25.03 -7.96 11.57
N LEU A 139 -24.88 -6.87 10.81
CA LEU A 139 -24.58 -6.93 9.39
C LEU A 139 -23.07 -6.72 9.17
N PRO A 140 -22.41 -7.59 8.39
CA PRO A 140 -20.98 -7.47 8.15
C PRO A 140 -20.70 -6.29 7.20
N ARG A 141 -19.65 -5.52 7.47
CA ARG A 141 -19.30 -4.31 6.71
C ARG A 141 -17.85 -4.35 6.25
N LYS A 142 -17.61 -4.16 4.95
CA LYS A 142 -16.26 -4.00 4.40
C LYS A 142 -15.61 -2.75 5.00
N ARG A 143 -14.32 -2.84 5.35
CA ARG A 143 -13.53 -1.73 5.88
C ARG A 143 -12.29 -1.49 5.04
N THR A 144 -11.92 -0.23 4.87
CA THR A 144 -10.66 0.15 4.24
C THR A 144 -9.51 0.11 5.25
N GLU A 145 -8.26 0.03 4.77
CA GLU A 145 -7.09 0.04 5.66
C GLU A 145 -7.05 1.26 6.59
N ASN A 146 -7.43 2.43 6.10
CA ASN A 146 -7.48 3.65 6.90
C ASN A 146 -8.55 3.55 8.00
N GLN A 147 -9.72 2.99 7.69
CA GLN A 147 -10.77 2.77 8.69
C GLN A 147 -10.33 1.78 9.77
N VAL A 148 -9.57 0.74 9.40
CA VAL A 148 -8.99 -0.21 10.36
C VAL A 148 -7.91 0.47 11.22
N LYS A 149 -7.02 1.26 10.62
CA LYS A 149 -5.97 2.02 11.35
C LYS A 149 -6.57 3.00 12.35
N ASN A 150 -7.68 3.65 12.01
CA ASN A 150 -8.39 4.59 12.88
C ASN A 150 -9.07 3.92 14.10
N ARG A 151 -9.14 2.58 14.14
CA ARG A 151 -9.69 1.82 15.28
C ARG A 151 -8.64 1.45 16.32
N PHE A 152 -7.37 1.82 16.13
CA PHE A 152 -6.33 1.62 17.14
C PHE A 152 -6.74 2.25 18.50
N PRO A 153 -6.58 1.56 19.64
CA PRO A 153 -5.79 0.34 19.90
C PRO A 153 -6.55 -0.99 19.77
N GLN A 154 -7.75 -1.00 19.19
CA GLN A 154 -8.52 -2.24 19.00
C GLN A 154 -7.73 -3.26 18.17
N GLN A 155 -7.58 -4.47 18.70
CA GLN A 155 -6.89 -5.56 18.00
C GLN A 155 -7.82 -6.25 17.01
N VAL A 156 -7.21 -6.80 15.95
CA VAL A 156 -7.91 -7.61 14.97
C VAL A 156 -8.15 -9.01 15.51
N GLU A 157 -9.32 -9.55 15.18
CA GLU A 157 -9.76 -10.86 15.64
C GLU A 157 -8.86 -11.96 15.05
N MET A 158 -8.77 -13.10 15.75
CA MET A 158 -7.91 -14.22 15.36
C MET A 158 -6.46 -13.81 15.04
N LYS A 159 -5.91 -12.78 15.72
CA LYS A 159 -4.53 -12.28 15.48
C LYS A 159 -4.24 -11.97 14.00
N GLY A 160 -5.28 -11.66 13.21
CA GLY A 160 -5.18 -11.38 11.76
C GLY A 160 -5.11 -12.61 10.85
N PHE A 161 -5.34 -13.82 11.37
CA PHE A 161 -5.53 -15.02 10.56
C PHE A 161 -6.91 -15.05 9.91
N CYS A 162 -6.98 -15.55 8.68
CA CYS A 162 -8.22 -15.64 7.89
C CYS A 162 -9.18 -16.69 8.49
N PRO A 163 -10.37 -16.28 8.99
CA PRO A 163 -11.34 -17.20 9.58
C PRO A 163 -11.84 -18.26 8.58
N VAL A 164 -12.02 -17.87 7.32
CA VAL A 164 -12.52 -18.76 6.27
C VAL A 164 -11.50 -19.84 5.93
N THR A 165 -10.22 -19.47 5.75
CA THR A 165 -9.17 -20.46 5.48
C THR A 165 -9.07 -21.45 6.64
N TYR A 166 -9.13 -20.97 7.87
CA TYR A 166 -9.00 -21.81 9.05
C TYR A 166 -10.15 -22.80 9.18
N LEU A 167 -11.41 -22.36 9.03
CA LEU A 167 -12.56 -23.26 9.12
C LEU A 167 -12.61 -24.26 7.96
N ASP A 168 -12.45 -23.77 6.72
CA ASP A 168 -12.47 -24.62 5.51
C ASP A 168 -11.33 -25.65 5.52
N GLY A 169 -10.18 -25.26 6.05
CA GLY A 169 -9.02 -26.12 6.28
C GLY A 169 -9.16 -27.06 7.48
N LYS A 170 -10.37 -27.25 8.01
CA LYS A 170 -10.68 -28.12 9.15
C LYS A 170 -9.88 -27.78 10.42
N LYS A 171 -9.62 -26.48 10.63
CA LYS A 171 -8.91 -25.94 11.80
C LYS A 171 -7.49 -26.51 11.98
N ARG A 172 -6.83 -26.85 10.88
CA ARG A 172 -5.45 -27.36 10.88
C ARG A 172 -4.43 -26.22 10.92
N TYR A 173 -3.20 -26.55 11.33
CA TYR A 173 -2.13 -25.57 11.45
C TYR A 173 -1.75 -24.96 10.09
N GLU A 174 -1.73 -25.76 9.03
CA GLU A 174 -1.42 -25.34 7.66
C GLU A 174 -2.46 -24.37 7.09
N ALA A 175 -3.66 -24.35 7.68
CA ALA A 175 -4.76 -23.48 7.27
C ALA A 175 -4.74 -22.11 7.99
N LEU A 176 -3.80 -21.88 8.93
CA LEU A 176 -3.59 -20.60 9.59
C LEU A 176 -2.83 -19.65 8.67
N VAL A 177 -3.55 -19.13 7.67
CA VAL A 177 -3.01 -18.18 6.70
C VAL A 177 -3.37 -16.76 7.11
N ARG A 178 -2.40 -15.85 7.05
CA ARG A 178 -2.59 -14.43 7.37
C ARG A 178 -3.43 -13.73 6.32
N GLY A 179 -4.34 -12.89 6.78
CA GLY A 179 -5.12 -12.01 5.90
C GLY A 179 -4.36 -10.75 5.51
N LYS A 180 -4.88 -10.04 4.51
CA LYS A 180 -4.43 -8.71 4.09
C LYS A 180 -5.43 -7.64 4.55
N MET A 181 -4.93 -6.52 5.09
CA MET A 181 -5.78 -5.43 5.61
C MET A 181 -6.75 -4.86 4.56
N GLU A 182 -6.41 -4.94 3.27
CA GLU A 182 -7.27 -4.56 2.14
C GLU A 182 -8.61 -5.31 2.11
N TYR A 183 -8.68 -6.52 2.69
CA TYR A 183 -9.89 -7.34 2.74
C TYR A 183 -10.57 -7.30 4.11
N ALA A 184 -10.37 -6.29 4.93
CA ALA A 184 -10.96 -6.24 6.27
C ALA A 184 -12.51 -6.21 6.25
N VAL A 185 -13.13 -6.89 7.21
CA VAL A 185 -14.58 -6.86 7.46
C VAL A 185 -14.82 -6.64 8.94
N GLU A 186 -15.70 -5.70 9.27
CA GLU A 186 -16.22 -5.51 10.61
C GLU A 186 -17.52 -6.31 10.78
N TYR A 187 -17.61 -7.10 11.84
CA TYR A 187 -18.80 -7.87 12.18
C TYR A 187 -18.91 -8.01 13.70
N ARG A 188 -20.07 -7.66 14.27
CA ARG A 188 -20.30 -7.62 15.73
C ARG A 188 -19.21 -6.82 16.46
N GLU A 189 -18.89 -5.63 15.93
CA GLU A 189 -17.87 -4.71 16.43
C GLU A 189 -16.44 -5.28 16.45
N ARG A 190 -16.21 -6.46 15.86
CA ARG A 190 -14.88 -7.09 15.74
C ARG A 190 -14.38 -6.97 14.30
N ILE A 191 -13.07 -6.85 14.14
CA ILE A 191 -12.42 -6.68 12.83
C ILE A 191 -11.76 -7.99 12.43
N TYR A 192 -12.20 -8.57 11.31
CA TYR A 192 -11.65 -9.78 10.72
C TYR A 192 -10.87 -9.42 9.45
N ILE A 193 -9.77 -10.14 9.19
CA ILE A 193 -8.93 -9.95 8.01
C ILE A 193 -8.91 -11.23 7.18
N PHE A 194 -8.99 -11.12 5.85
CA PHE A 194 -9.06 -12.27 4.94
C PHE A 194 -7.89 -12.28 3.97
N GLU A 195 -7.51 -13.48 3.51
CA GLU A 195 -6.37 -13.68 2.59
C GLU A 195 -6.69 -13.18 1.18
N THR A 196 -7.92 -13.41 0.71
CA THR A 196 -8.37 -13.09 -0.65
C THR A 196 -9.77 -12.49 -0.63
N LYS A 197 -10.10 -11.74 -1.69
CA LYS A 197 -11.45 -11.20 -1.90
C LYS A 197 -12.54 -12.29 -1.88
N GLN A 198 -12.28 -13.45 -2.50
CA GLN A 198 -13.24 -14.56 -2.50
C GLN A 198 -13.58 -15.06 -1.09
N LYS A 199 -12.58 -15.10 -0.19
CA LYS A 199 -12.78 -15.50 1.21
C LYS A 199 -13.50 -14.41 2.00
N GLN A 200 -13.21 -13.14 1.70
CA GLN A 200 -13.97 -12.00 2.24
C GLN A 200 -15.46 -12.10 1.86
N ASP A 201 -15.76 -12.33 0.57
CA ASP A 201 -17.13 -12.45 0.06
C ASP A 201 -17.84 -13.67 0.67
N LYS A 202 -17.13 -14.79 0.88
CA LYS A 202 -17.67 -15.97 1.57
C LYS A 202 -18.09 -15.66 3.01
N PHE A 203 -17.27 -14.90 3.74
CA PHE A 203 -17.60 -14.47 5.10
C PHE A 203 -18.77 -13.48 5.12
N LEU A 204 -18.79 -12.49 4.23
CA LEU A 204 -19.88 -11.52 4.10
C LEU A 204 -21.22 -12.23 3.87
N ARG A 205 -21.21 -13.32 3.09
CA ARG A 205 -22.39 -14.12 2.77
C ARG A 205 -22.94 -14.89 3.97
N ILE A 206 -22.07 -15.47 4.80
CA ILE A 206 -22.45 -16.36 5.92
C ILE A 206 -21.58 -16.08 7.16
N PRO A 207 -21.67 -14.88 7.76
CA PRO A 207 -20.75 -14.51 8.84
C PRO A 207 -20.94 -15.36 10.09
N GLU A 208 -22.18 -15.80 10.36
CA GLU A 208 -22.55 -16.67 11.49
C GLU A 208 -21.77 -18.00 11.52
N ALA A 209 -21.35 -18.52 10.36
CA ALA A 209 -20.60 -19.77 10.29
C ALA A 209 -19.12 -19.62 10.71
N TYR A 210 -18.53 -18.42 10.59
CA TYR A 210 -17.09 -18.21 10.70
C TYR A 210 -16.66 -17.32 11.87
N TRP A 211 -17.55 -16.53 12.49
CA TRP A 211 -17.13 -15.51 13.45
C TRP A 211 -16.62 -16.07 14.79
N ASP A 212 -17.25 -17.12 15.33
CA ASP A 212 -16.93 -17.65 16.67
C ASP A 212 -15.84 -18.73 16.62
N GLN A 213 -14.67 -18.35 16.11
CA GLN A 213 -13.53 -19.25 15.99
C GLN A 213 -12.45 -18.96 17.04
N LYS A 214 -12.04 -20.01 17.76
CA LYS A 214 -10.93 -19.96 18.71
C LYS A 214 -9.66 -20.49 18.07
N LEU A 215 -8.58 -19.72 18.20
CA LEU A 215 -7.25 -20.13 17.76
C LEU A 215 -6.66 -21.21 18.69
N PRO A 216 -5.85 -22.13 18.16
CA PRO A 216 -5.13 -23.10 18.97
C PRO A 216 -4.01 -22.39 19.76
N THR A 217 -3.51 -23.03 20.82
CA THR A 217 -2.41 -22.48 21.63
C THR A 217 -1.15 -22.25 20.80
N LYS A 218 -0.86 -23.14 19.84
CA LYS A 218 0.27 -23.03 18.92
C LYS A 218 -0.18 -22.45 17.59
N VAL A 219 0.17 -21.19 17.34
CA VAL A 219 -0.06 -20.49 16.07
C VAL A 219 1.27 -20.24 15.35
N PRO A 220 1.26 -20.06 14.01
CA PRO A 220 2.43 -19.60 13.27
C PRO A 220 2.99 -18.31 13.89
N PRO A 221 4.34 -18.17 13.94
CA PRO A 221 4.96 -16.97 14.46
C PRO A 221 4.46 -15.76 13.68
N LEU A 222 4.09 -14.72 14.40
CA LEU A 222 3.65 -13.49 13.80
C LEU A 222 4.89 -12.83 13.17
N CYS A 223 5.00 -12.79 11.83
CA CYS A 223 6.03 -11.99 11.16
C CYS A 223 5.74 -10.51 11.41
N GLU A 224 6.21 -10.02 12.54
CA GLU A 224 6.38 -8.59 12.80
C GLU A 224 7.81 -8.24 12.38
N PRO A 225 8.02 -7.08 11.73
CA PRO A 225 9.37 -6.65 11.40
C PRO A 225 10.15 -6.44 12.70
N ILE A 226 11.04 -7.39 13.02
CA ILE A 226 11.93 -7.30 14.17
C ILE A 226 12.94 -6.21 13.85
N PRO A 227 12.98 -5.09 14.60
CA PRO A 227 13.95 -4.04 14.34
C PRO A 227 15.36 -4.60 14.57
N LEU A 228 16.29 -4.32 13.65
CA LEU A 228 17.67 -4.83 13.72
C LEU A 228 18.34 -4.57 15.09
N THR A 229 18.03 -3.44 15.72
CA THR A 229 18.53 -3.03 17.04
C THR A 229 18.00 -3.84 18.21
N SER A 230 16.92 -4.61 18.02
CA SER A 230 16.38 -5.51 19.04
C SER A 230 17.04 -6.89 19.04
N LEU A 231 17.85 -7.20 18.02
CA LEU A 231 18.57 -8.47 17.96
C LEU A 231 19.67 -8.51 19.04
N PRO A 232 19.96 -9.69 19.61
CA PRO A 232 21.17 -9.91 20.39
C PRO A 232 22.43 -9.52 19.61
N THR A 233 23.53 -9.23 20.30
CA THR A 233 24.78 -8.74 19.68
C THR A 233 25.23 -9.57 18.49
N LEU A 234 25.18 -10.90 18.58
CA LEU A 234 25.55 -11.79 17.47
C LEU A 234 24.66 -11.56 16.24
N GLY A 235 23.33 -11.59 16.42
CA GLY A 235 22.37 -11.38 15.33
C GLY A 235 22.46 -9.97 14.72
N TYR A 236 22.71 -8.94 15.55
CA TYR A 236 22.95 -7.58 15.06
C TYR A 236 24.20 -7.51 14.16
N LEU A 237 25.30 -8.13 14.58
CA LEU A 237 26.54 -8.15 13.81
C LEU A 237 26.38 -8.94 12.51
N GLU A 238 25.73 -10.11 12.57
CA GLU A 238 25.46 -10.95 11.41
C GLU A 238 24.56 -10.26 10.38
N GLN A 239 23.48 -9.61 10.80
CA GLN A 239 22.52 -9.01 9.87
C GLN A 239 22.93 -7.59 9.45
N GLY A 240 23.62 -6.84 10.32
CA GLY A 240 23.95 -5.44 10.09
C GLY A 240 25.34 -5.17 9.52
N VAL A 241 26.34 -6.00 9.86
CA VAL A 241 27.76 -5.67 9.65
C VAL A 241 28.50 -6.73 8.83
N SER A 242 28.00 -7.97 8.79
CA SER A 242 28.66 -9.13 8.16
C SER A 242 29.15 -8.86 6.73
N ILE A 243 28.29 -8.38 5.84
CA ILE A 243 28.60 -8.14 4.43
C ILE A 243 29.79 -7.19 4.29
N SER A 244 29.81 -6.12 5.09
CA SER A 244 30.89 -5.12 5.07
C SER A 244 32.22 -5.72 5.55
N VAL A 245 32.18 -6.53 6.61
CA VAL A 245 33.37 -7.21 7.15
C VAL A 245 33.88 -8.27 6.19
N ILE A 246 33.00 -9.11 5.62
CA ILE A 246 33.36 -10.13 4.62
C ILE A 246 34.05 -9.47 3.43
N LYS A 247 33.51 -8.37 2.91
CA LYS A 247 34.13 -7.63 1.79
C LYS A 247 35.51 -7.08 2.16
N ALA A 248 35.65 -6.48 3.33
CA ALA A 248 36.93 -5.95 3.80
C ALA A 248 37.97 -7.06 3.98
N MET A 249 37.59 -8.18 4.60
CA MET A 249 38.46 -9.35 4.80
C MET A 249 38.84 -10.02 3.49
N THR A 250 37.90 -10.12 2.54
CA THR A 250 38.16 -10.63 1.18
C THR A 250 39.18 -9.74 0.46
N ALA A 251 39.01 -8.42 0.54
CA ALA A 251 39.94 -7.47 -0.07
C ALA A 251 41.35 -7.57 0.54
N VAL A 252 41.46 -7.75 1.85
CA VAL A 252 42.75 -8.06 2.51
C VAL A 252 43.34 -9.36 1.99
N GLY A 253 42.54 -10.42 1.84
CA GLY A 253 43.00 -11.72 1.35
C GLY A 253 43.52 -11.68 -0.09
N CYS A 254 42.89 -10.89 -0.95
CA CYS A 254 43.31 -10.68 -2.34
C CYS A 254 44.59 -9.84 -2.44
N LEU A 255 44.66 -8.73 -1.71
CA LEU A 255 45.79 -7.78 -1.80
C LEU A 255 47.01 -8.25 -1.00
N LYS A 256 46.81 -8.90 0.15
CA LYS A 256 47.83 -9.26 1.15
C LYS A 256 48.73 -8.07 1.53
N PRO A 257 48.14 -6.98 2.06
CA PRO A 257 48.86 -5.72 2.27
C PRO A 257 50.02 -5.88 3.25
N LYS A 258 51.21 -5.47 2.82
CA LYS A 258 52.38 -5.29 3.68
C LYS A 258 52.81 -3.82 3.60
N TYR A 259 52.43 -3.04 4.60
CA TYR A 259 52.85 -1.67 4.68
C TYR A 259 54.31 -1.60 5.18
N PRO A 260 55.15 -0.70 4.64
CA PRO A 260 56.51 -0.47 5.13
C PRO A 260 56.55 -0.28 6.66
N PHE A 261 57.51 -0.92 7.33
CA PHE A 261 57.77 -0.82 8.78
C PHE A 261 56.64 -1.27 9.73
N LEU A 262 55.51 -1.76 9.22
CA LEU A 262 54.44 -2.35 10.05
C LEU A 262 54.45 -3.87 9.99
N SER A 263 53.97 -4.56 11.02
CA SER A 263 53.72 -6.00 10.91
C SER A 263 52.64 -6.30 9.87
N ILE A 264 52.59 -7.54 9.38
CA ILE A 264 51.53 -7.99 8.46
C ILE A 264 50.16 -7.78 9.13
N GLN A 265 50.03 -8.21 10.38
CA GLN A 265 48.80 -8.05 11.16
C GLN A 265 48.35 -6.58 11.25
N ARG A 266 49.26 -5.65 11.59
CA ARG A 266 48.94 -4.21 11.66
C ARG A 266 48.56 -3.65 10.28
N SER A 267 49.27 -4.06 9.23
CA SER A 267 48.95 -3.65 7.85
C SER A 267 47.56 -4.09 7.43
N SER A 268 47.20 -5.35 7.74
CA SER A 268 45.87 -5.90 7.48
C SER A 268 44.77 -5.18 8.26
N LEU A 269 44.98 -4.93 9.57
CA LEU A 269 44.00 -4.22 10.40
C LEU A 269 43.75 -2.79 9.92
N LEU A 270 44.80 -2.05 9.56
CA LEU A 270 44.66 -0.70 8.99
C LEU A 270 43.92 -0.73 7.65
N TYR A 271 44.21 -1.72 6.81
CA TYR A 271 43.51 -1.89 5.55
C TYR A 271 42.01 -2.12 5.78
N VAL A 272 41.63 -3.03 6.68
CA VAL A 272 40.22 -3.27 7.05
C VAL A 272 39.58 -1.97 7.55
N ALA A 273 40.24 -1.23 8.42
CA ALA A 273 39.72 0.02 8.96
C ALA A 273 39.49 1.08 7.85
N PHE A 274 40.44 1.24 6.93
CA PHE A 274 40.28 2.15 5.79
C PHE A 274 39.18 1.69 4.84
N TYR A 275 39.11 0.39 4.55
CA TYR A 275 38.09 -0.18 3.69
C TYR A 275 36.68 0.05 4.26
N LEU A 276 36.46 -0.29 5.53
CA LEU A 276 35.17 -0.10 6.19
C LEU A 276 34.75 1.38 6.19
N LYS A 277 35.68 2.32 6.41
CA LYS A 277 35.38 3.76 6.35
C LYS A 277 35.14 4.27 4.93
N ALA A 278 35.85 3.74 3.94
CA ALA A 278 35.72 4.14 2.53
C ALA A 278 34.38 3.71 1.91
N PHE A 279 33.81 2.59 2.37
CA PHE A 279 32.62 1.97 1.80
C PHE A 279 31.38 1.98 2.73
N ASN A 280 31.42 2.73 3.84
CA ASN A 280 30.27 2.91 4.72
C ASN A 280 29.20 3.82 4.09
N ASN A 281 28.06 3.24 3.68
CA ASN A 281 26.94 3.97 3.08
C ASN A 281 26.27 4.96 4.05
N LYS A 282 26.38 4.76 5.36
CA LYS A 282 25.85 5.66 6.40
C LYS A 282 26.74 6.88 6.66
N SER A 283 28.00 6.87 6.21
CA SER A 283 28.89 8.02 6.32
C SER A 283 28.59 9.08 5.26
N THR A 284 29.07 10.31 5.46
CA THR A 284 28.93 11.39 4.46
C THR A 284 29.75 11.11 3.20
N ASP A 285 29.34 11.66 2.06
CA ASP A 285 30.07 11.54 0.80
C ASP A 285 31.51 12.06 0.88
N TYR A 286 31.71 13.17 1.59
CA TYR A 286 33.02 13.75 1.84
C TYR A 286 33.94 12.74 2.56
N THR A 287 33.48 12.16 3.67
CA THR A 287 34.25 11.18 4.44
C THR A 287 34.56 9.94 3.61
N ARG A 288 33.60 9.42 2.84
CA ARG A 288 33.86 8.28 1.93
C ARG A 288 34.93 8.60 0.91
N LYS A 289 34.85 9.74 0.22
CA LYS A 289 35.86 10.16 -0.77
C LYS A 289 37.24 10.32 -0.14
N LEU A 290 37.31 10.90 1.05
CA LEU A 290 38.56 11.04 1.80
C LEU A 290 39.19 9.68 2.11
N TYR A 291 38.41 8.74 2.65
CA TYR A 291 38.92 7.42 3.00
C TYR A 291 39.22 6.53 1.78
N LYS A 292 38.52 6.70 0.66
CA LYS A 292 38.90 6.08 -0.62
C LYS A 292 40.28 6.56 -1.09
N LYS A 293 40.58 7.85 -0.99
CA LYS A 293 41.91 8.39 -1.30
C LYS A 293 42.98 7.86 -0.35
N LYS A 294 42.69 7.79 0.96
CA LYS A 294 43.61 7.21 1.96
C LYS A 294 43.87 5.72 1.69
N LEU A 295 42.83 4.97 1.31
CA LEU A 295 42.95 3.55 0.96
C LEU A 295 43.84 3.37 -0.28
N ALA A 296 43.61 4.12 -1.36
CA ALA A 296 44.45 4.06 -2.55
C ALA A 296 45.92 4.41 -2.27
N SER A 297 46.16 5.47 -1.47
CA SER A 297 47.52 5.83 -1.06
C SER A 297 48.19 4.74 -0.21
N PHE A 298 47.42 4.07 0.64
CA PHE A 298 47.90 2.95 1.45
C PHE A 298 48.28 1.75 0.57
N GLU A 299 47.48 1.42 -0.45
CA GLU A 299 47.76 0.37 -1.44
C GLU A 299 49.03 0.67 -2.24
N GLU A 300 49.19 1.91 -2.72
CA GLU A 300 50.42 2.37 -3.39
C GLU A 300 51.66 2.19 -2.51
N ASN A 301 51.56 2.54 -1.23
CA ASN A 301 52.66 2.40 -0.28
C ASN A 301 53.00 0.92 -0.01
N CYS A 302 51.99 0.05 0.06
CA CYS A 302 52.21 -1.40 0.18
C CYS A 302 52.94 -1.97 -1.06
N ALA A 303 52.70 -1.41 -2.25
CA ALA A 303 53.35 -1.82 -3.49
C ALA A 303 54.85 -1.40 -3.59
N LEU A 304 55.34 -0.56 -2.67
CA LEU A 304 56.76 -0.14 -2.65
C LEU A 304 57.70 -1.31 -2.35
N ILE A 305 57.36 -2.17 -1.38
CA ILE A 305 58.20 -3.32 -1.00
C ILE A 305 58.43 -4.28 -2.17
N PRO A 306 57.39 -4.82 -2.85
CA PRO A 306 57.61 -5.73 -3.97
C PRO A 306 58.34 -5.03 -5.13
N TYR A 307 58.02 -3.76 -5.40
CA TYR A 307 58.72 -2.97 -6.44
C TYR A 307 60.21 -2.81 -6.15
N LEU A 308 60.58 -2.37 -4.94
CA LEU A 308 61.97 -2.16 -4.56
C LEU A 308 62.70 -3.51 -4.49
N SER A 309 62.05 -4.55 -3.96
CA SER A 309 62.61 -5.90 -3.91
C SER A 309 62.90 -6.47 -5.30
N SER A 310 62.07 -6.21 -6.31
CA SER A 310 62.35 -6.67 -7.68
C SER A 310 63.39 -5.79 -8.40
N THR A 311 63.35 -4.49 -8.16
CA THR A 311 64.17 -3.51 -8.91
C THR A 311 65.60 -3.41 -8.39
N MET A 312 65.80 -3.60 -7.09
CA MET A 312 67.12 -3.52 -6.45
C MET A 312 67.82 -4.87 -6.36
N ARG A 313 67.23 -5.95 -6.90
CA ARG A 313 67.90 -7.26 -7.01
C ARG A 313 68.94 -7.21 -8.14
N GLY A 314 70.18 -7.59 -7.82
CA GLY A 314 71.27 -7.76 -8.79
C GLY A 314 72.50 -6.90 -8.51
N SER A 315 73.43 -6.87 -9.47
CA SER A 315 74.62 -6.03 -9.42
C SER A 315 74.28 -4.55 -9.53
N TYR A 316 75.14 -3.71 -8.97
CA TYR A 316 75.01 -2.26 -9.00
C TYR A 316 74.78 -1.75 -10.44
N ARG A 317 73.79 -0.85 -10.60
CA ARG A 317 73.53 -0.13 -11.86
C ARG A 317 73.92 1.33 -11.70
N SER A 318 74.58 1.87 -12.72
CA SER A 318 74.93 3.29 -12.78
C SER A 318 73.66 4.17 -12.76
N PRO A 319 73.72 5.43 -12.27
CA PRO A 319 72.54 6.30 -12.20
C PRO A 319 71.76 6.45 -13.51
N SER A 320 72.46 6.42 -14.65
CA SER A 320 71.89 6.55 -15.99
C SER A 320 71.10 5.31 -16.46
N GLU A 321 71.32 4.14 -15.85
CA GLU A 321 70.68 2.86 -16.21
C GLU A 321 69.54 2.47 -15.24
N ARG A 322 69.24 3.33 -14.27
CA ARG A 322 68.18 3.11 -13.28
C ARG A 322 66.82 3.52 -13.83
N PRO A 323 65.74 2.84 -13.43
CA PRO A 323 64.39 3.30 -13.73
C PRO A 323 64.17 4.71 -13.15
N ILE A 324 63.60 5.60 -13.96
CA ILE A 324 63.37 7.03 -13.63
C ILE A 324 62.64 7.20 -12.28
N ASN A 325 61.70 6.29 -11.97
CA ASN A 325 60.88 6.35 -10.77
C ASN A 325 61.49 5.66 -9.54
N LEU A 326 62.67 5.06 -9.65
CA LEU A 326 63.30 4.31 -8.55
C LEU A 326 63.62 5.21 -7.36
N GLU A 327 64.28 6.34 -7.62
CA GLU A 327 64.74 7.25 -6.56
C GLU A 327 63.56 7.89 -5.82
N PHE A 328 62.54 8.32 -6.55
CA PHE A 328 61.29 8.82 -5.97
C PHE A 328 60.61 7.78 -5.07
N LYS A 329 60.48 6.53 -5.54
CA LYS A 329 59.84 5.45 -4.76
C LYS A 329 60.67 5.01 -3.56
N LEU A 330 62.00 5.03 -3.67
CA LEU A 330 62.92 4.74 -2.57
C LEU A 330 62.84 5.82 -1.49
N ASN A 331 62.88 7.10 -1.87
CA ASN A 331 62.73 8.21 -0.94
C ASN A 331 61.35 8.18 -0.26
N ARG A 332 60.28 7.88 -1.01
CA ARG A 332 58.95 7.68 -0.43
C ARG A 332 58.92 6.51 0.54
N PHE A 333 59.59 5.39 0.25
CA PHE A 333 59.69 4.26 1.17
C PHE A 333 60.40 4.65 2.46
N LEU A 334 61.57 5.29 2.39
CA LEU A 334 62.33 5.70 3.57
C LEU A 334 61.55 6.70 4.44
N ALA A 335 60.89 7.68 3.83
CA ALA A 335 60.07 8.66 4.52
C ALA A 335 58.88 8.06 5.31
N LEU A 336 58.46 6.83 4.99
CA LEU A 336 57.43 6.12 5.77
C LEU A 336 57.96 5.59 7.11
N GLY A 337 59.27 5.43 7.26
CA GLY A 337 59.90 5.01 8.52
C GLY A 337 59.83 6.08 9.59
N ASP A 338 59.99 7.33 9.18
CA ASP A 338 59.97 8.52 10.05
C ASP A 338 58.54 9.03 10.37
N SER A 339 57.52 8.38 9.81
CA SER A 339 56.13 8.81 9.96
C SER A 339 55.56 8.43 11.33
N PRO A 340 54.82 9.32 12.03
CA PRO A 340 54.21 8.99 13.33
C PRO A 340 53.22 7.81 13.28
N VAL A 341 52.75 7.39 12.09
CA VAL A 341 51.87 6.23 11.91
C VAL A 341 52.56 4.91 12.29
N THR A 342 53.88 4.80 12.19
CA THR A 342 54.65 3.64 12.65
C THR A 342 54.78 3.58 14.18
N ASN A 343 54.68 4.73 14.85
CA ASN A 343 54.77 4.88 16.31
C ASN A 343 53.42 4.76 17.04
N ILE A 344 52.31 4.56 16.34
CA ILE A 344 51.02 4.28 16.97
C ILE A 344 51.03 2.82 17.41
N ALA A 345 51.37 2.60 18.69
CA ALA A 345 50.95 1.42 19.42
C ALA A 345 49.41 1.45 19.48
N LEU A 346 48.78 0.59 18.67
CA LEU A 346 47.45 0.07 18.97
C LEU A 346 47.55 -0.85 20.18
#